data_AF-A0A5M8SQ71-F1
#
_entry.id   AF-A0A5M8SQ71-F1
#
_cell.length_a   1.000
_cell.length_b   1.000
_cell.length_c   1.000
_cell.angle_alpha   90.00
_cell.angle_beta   90.00
_cell.angle_gamma   90.00
#
_symmetry.space_group_name_H-M   'P 1'
#
loop_
_entity.id
_entity.type
_entity.pdbx_description
1 polymer ?
#
loop_
_entity_poly.entity_id
_entity_poly.type
_entity_poly.pdbx_seq_one_letter_code
_entity_poly.pdbx_strand_id
1 'polypeptide(L)'
;MRQGIVMALGALLLLAGCGTAGDKGIPVEPKWKGAPYHIAFDTGASKPSPAGITIPPVKFTANPEALETRALLVMRFGIPGASGEEPAMHRMIGAPVDIKGADGTLPADYMERASKGLADYLGAYCVKGKVNVSVALARSSLNPQAGDGEVDAKRLSDWLPIDLVFKNPHPHPKC
;
A
#
# COMPACT_ATOMS: atom_id res chain seq x y z
N MET A 1 17.16 23.36 -65.66
CA MET A 1 16.07 22.67 -64.92
C MET A 1 14.87 23.61 -64.91
N ARG A 2 13.74 23.14 -65.47
CA ARG A 2 12.48 23.86 -65.75
C ARG A 2 11.64 23.97 -64.45
N GLN A 3 11.19 25.17 -64.05
CA GLN A 3 9.81 25.73 -64.17
C GLN A 3 8.67 24.98 -63.43
N GLY A 4 7.90 25.75 -62.64
CA GLY A 4 6.48 25.52 -62.31
C GLY A 4 6.20 24.94 -60.91
N ILE A 5 5.13 25.24 -60.17
CA ILE A 5 3.84 25.90 -60.43
C ILE A 5 3.22 26.30 -59.06
N VAL A 6 2.57 27.47 -59.02
CA VAL A 6 1.67 27.92 -57.94
C VAL A 6 0.36 27.13 -57.99
N MET A 7 -0.17 26.66 -56.85
CA MET A 7 -1.61 26.41 -56.70
C MET A 7 -2.12 26.75 -55.29
N ALA A 8 -2.94 27.79 -55.26
CA ALA A 8 -3.98 28.04 -54.26
C ALA A 8 -5.30 27.45 -54.78
N LEU A 9 -6.15 26.92 -53.88
CA LEU A 9 -7.60 26.64 -53.96
C LEU A 9 -7.89 25.48 -52.96
N GLY A 10 -8.97 25.45 -52.17
CA GLY A 10 -10.15 26.30 -52.15
C GLY A 10 -10.85 26.24 -50.80
N ALA A 11 -11.71 27.22 -50.61
CA ALA A 11 -12.59 27.37 -49.47
C ALA A 11 -13.93 26.62 -49.67
N LEU A 12 -14.64 26.47 -48.54
CA LEU A 12 -16.07 26.13 -48.37
C LEU A 12 -16.50 24.67 -48.54
N LEU A 13 -16.98 24.07 -47.44
CA LEU A 13 -18.43 23.92 -47.22
C LEU A 13 -18.75 23.53 -45.77
N LEU A 14 -19.76 24.24 -45.24
CA LEU A 14 -20.43 24.02 -43.96
C LEU A 14 -21.12 22.66 -43.93
N LEU A 15 -20.87 21.89 -42.87
CA LEU A 15 -21.87 21.02 -42.28
C LEU A 15 -21.96 21.37 -40.79
N ALA A 16 -23.01 22.12 -40.46
CA ALA A 16 -23.50 22.21 -39.11
C ALA A 16 -23.96 20.79 -38.69
N GLY A 17 -23.20 20.17 -37.80
CA GLY A 17 -23.56 18.96 -37.06
C GLY A 17 -23.44 19.28 -35.57
N CYS A 18 -24.59 19.41 -34.92
CA CYS A 18 -24.80 19.68 -33.51
C CYS A 18 -24.22 18.56 -32.63
N GLY A 19 -23.53 18.91 -31.55
CA GLY A 19 -23.09 17.95 -30.54
C GLY A 19 -22.00 18.49 -29.62
N THR A 20 -22.40 19.24 -28.59
CA THR A 20 -21.55 19.58 -27.44
C THR A 20 -21.06 18.32 -26.72
N ALA A 21 -19.75 18.12 -26.68
CA ALA A 21 -19.02 17.39 -25.64
C ALA A 21 -17.59 17.92 -25.71
N GLY A 22 -17.14 18.77 -24.80
CA GLY A 22 -17.04 18.46 -23.38
C GLY A 22 -15.56 18.27 -23.12
N ASP A 23 -14.97 19.24 -22.42
CA ASP A 23 -13.64 19.24 -21.84
C ASP A 23 -12.47 18.77 -22.73
N LYS A 24 -11.69 19.75 -23.20
CA LYS A 24 -10.24 19.57 -23.33
C LYS A 24 -9.69 19.36 -21.91
N GLY A 25 -9.82 18.14 -21.40
CA GLY A 25 -9.19 17.71 -20.17
C GLY A 25 -7.70 17.94 -20.34
N ILE A 26 -7.18 18.97 -19.66
CA ILE A 26 -5.75 19.12 -19.42
C ILE A 26 -5.29 17.75 -18.93
N PRO A 27 -4.26 17.13 -19.54
CA PRO A 27 -3.69 15.90 -19.01
C PRO A 27 -3.23 16.20 -17.58
N VAL A 28 -4.06 15.87 -16.60
CA VAL A 28 -3.70 16.02 -15.20
C VAL A 28 -2.64 14.97 -14.99
N GLU A 29 -1.41 15.42 -14.78
CA GLU A 29 -0.30 14.54 -14.54
C GLU A 29 -0.64 13.67 -13.32
N PRO A 30 -0.54 12.32 -13.43
CA PRO A 30 -0.94 11.45 -12.35
C PRO A 30 -0.11 11.76 -11.11
N LYS A 31 -0.81 11.84 -9.97
CA LYS A 31 -0.23 12.13 -8.65
C LYS A 31 0.88 11.16 -8.26
N TRP A 32 0.87 9.96 -8.85
CA TRP A 32 1.91 8.95 -8.68
C TRP A 32 2.21 8.23 -10.00
N LYS A 33 3.51 8.08 -10.31
CA LYS A 33 4.03 7.41 -11.52
C LYS A 33 4.96 6.22 -11.23
N GLY A 34 5.09 5.83 -9.95
CA GLY A 34 5.99 4.77 -9.52
C GLY A 34 5.33 3.38 -9.53
N ALA A 35 5.60 2.60 -8.48
CA ALA A 35 4.94 1.30 -8.23
C ALA A 35 3.41 1.40 -8.34
N PRO A 36 2.67 0.30 -8.55
CA PRO A 36 1.21 0.36 -8.66
C PRO A 36 0.53 1.18 -7.56
N TYR A 37 1.08 1.16 -6.34
CA TYR A 37 0.63 1.97 -5.20
C TYR A 37 1.81 2.60 -4.47
N HIS A 38 1.63 3.83 -4.01
CA HIS A 38 2.40 4.47 -2.95
C HIS A 38 1.59 4.41 -1.66
N ILE A 39 2.24 4.12 -0.53
CA ILE A 39 1.59 4.10 0.78
C ILE A 39 2.31 5.02 1.78
N ALA A 40 1.54 5.56 2.71
CA ALA A 40 2.04 6.38 3.81
C ALA A 40 1.18 6.15 5.06
N PHE A 41 1.76 6.36 6.23
CA PHE A 41 0.97 6.44 7.45
C PHE A 41 0.31 7.81 7.54
N ASP A 42 -0.98 7.84 7.89
CA ASP A 42 -1.71 9.10 8.08
C ASP A 42 -1.16 9.91 9.26
N THR A 43 -0.64 9.19 10.27
CA THR A 43 -0.06 9.77 11.48
C THR A 43 1.17 8.97 11.89
N GLY A 44 2.01 9.56 12.74
CA GLY A 44 3.12 8.82 13.36
C GLY A 44 2.64 7.71 14.28
N ALA A 45 3.59 6.88 14.75
CA ALA A 45 3.31 5.85 15.75
C ALA A 45 2.60 6.45 16.97
N SER A 46 1.48 5.85 17.35
CA SER A 46 0.68 6.29 18.50
C SER A 46 0.91 5.39 19.71
N LYS A 47 0.32 5.75 20.85
CA LYS A 47 0.38 4.91 22.05
C LYS A 47 -0.25 3.53 21.78
N PRO A 48 0.24 2.47 22.44
CA PRO A 48 -0.37 1.16 22.35
C PRO A 48 -1.87 1.20 22.70
N SER A 49 -2.69 0.57 21.88
CA SER A 49 -4.11 0.34 22.15
C SER A 49 -4.29 -0.66 23.31
N PRO A 50 -5.53 -0.92 23.77
CA PRO A 50 -5.79 -2.02 24.70
C PRO A 50 -5.35 -3.41 24.19
N ALA A 51 -5.19 -3.59 22.88
CA ALA A 51 -4.61 -4.80 22.30
C ALA A 51 -3.08 -4.89 22.51
N GLY A 52 -2.43 -3.80 22.92
CA GLY A 52 -1.01 -3.77 23.24
C GLY A 52 -0.11 -3.20 22.14
N ILE A 53 -0.64 -2.92 20.95
CA ILE A 53 0.04 -2.22 19.86
C ILE A 53 -0.98 -1.48 19.00
N THR A 54 -0.54 -0.46 18.26
CA THR A 54 -1.38 0.27 17.30
C THR A 54 -0.60 0.50 16.03
N ILE A 55 -1.07 -0.04 14.91
CA ILE A 55 -0.55 0.31 13.58
C ILE A 55 -1.32 1.55 13.10
N PRO A 56 -0.64 2.66 12.73
CA PRO A 56 -1.33 3.85 12.24
C PRO A 56 -2.09 3.59 10.95
N PRO A 57 -3.08 4.44 10.61
CA PRO A 57 -3.85 4.27 9.39
C PRO A 57 -3.01 4.26 8.10
N VAL A 58 -3.33 3.26 7.28
CA VAL A 58 -2.92 2.95 5.89
C VAL A 58 -3.34 3.93 4.79
N LYS A 59 -2.67 5.04 4.45
CA LYS A 59 -3.05 5.80 3.23
C LYS A 59 -2.41 5.21 1.99
N PHE A 60 -3.14 5.21 0.87
CA PHE A 60 -2.63 4.79 -0.43
C PHE A 60 -2.98 5.80 -1.53
N THR A 61 -2.05 5.92 -2.49
CA THR A 61 -2.24 6.60 -3.78
C THR A 61 -1.79 5.65 -4.88
N ALA A 62 -2.65 5.38 -5.85
CA ALA A 62 -2.42 4.42 -6.92
C ALA A 62 -1.92 5.12 -8.19
N ASN A 63 -1.12 4.40 -8.98
CA ASN A 63 -0.94 4.72 -10.38
C ASN A 63 -2.26 4.39 -11.12
N PRO A 64 -2.92 5.35 -11.81
CA PRO A 64 -4.20 5.13 -12.48
C PRO A 64 -4.14 4.09 -13.61
N GLU A 65 -2.95 3.77 -14.12
CA GLU A 65 -2.75 2.75 -15.16
C GLU A 65 -2.60 1.33 -14.60
N ALA A 66 -2.48 1.18 -13.27
CA ALA A 66 -2.20 -0.09 -12.60
C ALA A 66 -3.13 -0.32 -11.39
N LEU A 67 -4.40 0.08 -11.52
CA LEU A 67 -5.40 -0.06 -10.46
C LEU A 67 -5.74 -1.54 -10.20
N GLU A 68 -5.68 -1.91 -8.93
CA GLU A 68 -6.23 -3.14 -8.38
C GLU A 68 -7.54 -2.81 -7.66
N THR A 69 -8.46 -3.78 -7.57
CA THR A 69 -9.71 -3.61 -6.81
C THR A 69 -9.59 -4.14 -5.37
N ARG A 70 -8.61 -5.00 -5.12
CA ARG A 70 -8.35 -5.65 -3.83
C ARG A 70 -6.86 -5.90 -3.63
N ALA A 71 -6.39 -5.67 -2.41
CA ALA A 71 -5.01 -5.93 -2.00
C ALA A 71 -4.94 -6.63 -0.65
N LEU A 72 -3.75 -7.00 -0.23
CA LEU A 72 -3.41 -7.53 1.09
C LEU A 72 -2.38 -6.60 1.73
N LEU A 73 -2.49 -6.38 3.04
CA LEU A 73 -1.40 -5.80 3.82
C LEU A 73 -0.43 -6.90 4.22
N VAL A 74 0.82 -6.79 3.80
CA VAL A 74 1.92 -7.63 4.24
C VAL A 74 2.73 -6.86 5.27
N MET A 75 3.06 -7.50 6.39
CA MET A 75 3.91 -6.94 7.44
C MET A 75 5.16 -7.79 7.58
N ARG A 76 6.32 -7.16 7.59
CA ARG A 76 7.62 -7.74 7.96
C ARG A 76 8.07 -7.13 9.28
N PHE A 77 8.53 -7.92 10.23
CA PHE A 77 9.03 -7.41 11.51
C PHE A 77 10.09 -8.32 12.10
N GLY A 78 11.07 -7.72 12.76
CA GLY A 78 12.10 -8.46 13.47
C GLY A 78 11.67 -8.72 14.91
N ILE A 79 11.90 -9.95 15.38
CA ILE A 79 11.89 -10.23 16.82
C ILE A 79 13.35 -10.31 17.26
N PRO A 80 13.79 -9.53 18.27
CA PRO A 80 15.13 -9.66 18.80
C PRO A 80 15.32 -11.09 19.33
N GLY A 81 16.33 -11.79 18.80
CA GLY A 81 16.71 -13.14 19.25
C GLY A 81 17.42 -13.12 20.61
N ALA A 82 17.86 -14.29 21.06
CA ALA A 82 18.77 -14.36 22.20
C ALA A 82 20.07 -13.59 21.89
N SER A 83 20.78 -13.13 22.92
CA SER A 83 22.02 -12.37 22.73
C SER A 83 23.01 -13.15 21.84
N GLY A 84 23.29 -12.62 20.64
CA GLY A 84 24.18 -13.24 19.65
C GLY A 84 23.49 -13.87 18.43
N GLU A 85 22.16 -13.93 18.40
CA GLU A 85 21.39 -14.39 17.24
C GLU A 85 20.91 -13.20 16.40
N GLU A 86 21.01 -13.32 15.07
CA GLU A 86 20.39 -12.35 14.18
C GLU A 86 18.86 -12.38 14.37
N PRO A 87 18.19 -11.21 14.43
CA PRO A 87 16.74 -11.16 14.55
C PRO A 87 16.08 -11.97 13.45
N ALA A 88 15.28 -12.98 13.83
CA ALA A 88 14.46 -13.67 12.86
C ALA A 88 13.46 -12.67 12.26
N MET A 89 13.48 -12.56 10.93
CA MET A 89 12.51 -11.74 10.21
C MET A 89 11.22 -12.53 10.05
N HIS A 90 10.18 -12.08 10.74
CA HIS A 90 8.85 -12.65 10.69
C HIS A 90 8.00 -11.91 9.68
N ARG A 91 6.99 -12.60 9.14
CA ARG A 91 6.04 -12.06 8.18
C ARG A 91 4.62 -12.42 8.58
N MET A 92 3.71 -11.47 8.38
CA MET A 92 2.27 -11.68 8.44
C MET A 92 1.63 -11.20 7.15
N ILE A 93 0.75 -12.01 6.58
CA ILE A 93 -0.04 -11.67 5.39
C ILE A 93 -1.49 -11.52 5.85
N GLY A 94 -2.04 -10.31 5.71
CA GLY A 94 -3.41 -10.00 6.09
C GLY A 94 -4.45 -10.63 5.15
N ALA A 95 -5.72 -10.52 5.51
CA ALA A 95 -6.83 -10.90 4.63
C ALA A 95 -6.98 -9.91 3.45
N PRO A 96 -7.62 -10.30 2.33
CA PRO A 96 -7.87 -9.38 1.23
C PRO A 96 -8.82 -8.25 1.64
N VAL A 97 -8.47 -7.02 1.26
CA VAL A 97 -9.25 -5.81 1.50
C VAL A 97 -9.50 -5.07 0.20
N ASP A 98 -10.71 -4.53 0.06
CA ASP A 98 -11.08 -3.76 -1.12
C ASP A 98 -10.38 -2.39 -1.08
N ILE A 99 -9.75 -2.03 -2.19
CA ILE A 99 -9.09 -0.74 -2.39
C ILE A 99 -9.62 -0.15 -3.69
N LYS A 100 -10.52 0.82 -3.59
CA LYS A 100 -11.18 1.42 -4.76
C LYS A 100 -10.64 2.81 -5.02
N GLY A 101 -10.49 3.15 -6.29
CA GLY A 101 -10.05 4.47 -6.73
C GLY A 101 -8.55 4.67 -6.65
N ALA A 102 -8.13 5.88 -7.02
CA ALA A 102 -6.72 6.27 -7.09
C ALA A 102 -6.14 6.78 -5.76
N ASP A 103 -6.98 7.06 -4.77
CA ASP A 103 -6.56 7.50 -3.44
C ASP A 103 -7.51 6.94 -2.38
N GLY A 104 -6.99 6.63 -1.20
CA GLY A 104 -7.83 6.19 -0.09
C GLY A 104 -7.06 5.88 1.18
N THR A 105 -7.80 5.38 2.16
CA THR A 105 -7.27 4.88 3.43
C THR A 105 -7.78 3.46 3.62
N LEU A 106 -6.91 2.55 4.07
CA LEU A 106 -7.33 1.20 4.45
C LEU A 106 -8.39 1.28 5.56
N PRO A 107 -9.44 0.44 5.51
CA PRO A 107 -10.50 0.45 6.51
C PRO A 107 -9.98 0.34 7.95
N ALA A 108 -10.58 1.09 8.86
CA ALA A 108 -10.14 1.13 10.26
C ALA A 108 -10.24 -0.25 10.94
N ASP A 109 -11.34 -0.97 10.71
CA ASP A 109 -11.56 -2.32 11.24
C ASP A 109 -10.51 -3.33 10.71
N TYR A 110 -10.03 -3.12 9.48
CA TYR A 110 -8.95 -3.92 8.90
C TYR A 110 -7.62 -3.67 9.62
N MET A 111 -7.29 -2.40 9.89
CA MET A 111 -6.07 -2.01 10.61
C MET A 111 -6.11 -2.43 12.09
N GLU A 112 -7.29 -2.43 12.71
CA GLU A 112 -7.50 -2.97 14.06
C GLU A 112 -7.24 -4.48 14.11
N ARG A 113 -7.75 -5.25 13.15
CA ARG A 113 -7.46 -6.69 13.04
C ARG A 113 -5.97 -6.95 12.81
N ALA A 114 -5.31 -6.16 11.97
CA ALA A 114 -3.86 -6.26 11.75
C ALA A 114 -3.08 -5.97 13.05
N SER A 115 -3.46 -4.92 13.78
CA SER A 115 -2.85 -4.57 15.07
C SER A 115 -3.03 -5.67 16.11
N LYS A 116 -4.25 -6.24 16.21
CA LYS A 116 -4.55 -7.36 17.09
C LYS A 116 -3.72 -8.60 16.74
N GLY A 117 -3.69 -8.99 15.46
CA GLY A 117 -2.91 -10.14 15.03
C GLY A 117 -1.41 -9.99 15.32
N LEU A 118 -0.87 -8.78 15.13
CA LEU A 118 0.52 -8.48 15.47
C LEU A 118 0.76 -8.55 16.99
N ALA A 119 -0.14 -7.99 17.80
CA ALA A 119 -0.05 -8.10 19.25
C ALA A 119 -0.12 -9.54 19.75
N ASP A 120 -1.02 -10.35 19.21
CA ASP A 120 -1.17 -11.76 19.56
C ASP A 120 0.13 -12.53 19.23
N TYR A 121 0.73 -12.25 18.06
CA TYR A 121 2.03 -12.81 17.67
C TYR A 121 3.13 -12.39 18.65
N LEU A 122 3.33 -11.09 18.85
CA LEU A 122 4.38 -10.57 19.72
C LEU A 122 4.23 -11.05 21.18
N GLY A 123 2.99 -11.17 21.67
CA GLY A 123 2.67 -11.71 22.98
C GLY A 123 3.06 -13.18 23.12
N ALA A 124 2.82 -13.99 22.08
CA ALA A 124 3.19 -15.41 22.07
C ALA A 124 4.72 -15.63 22.13
N TYR A 125 5.50 -14.69 21.59
CA TYR A 125 6.97 -14.71 21.61
C TYR A 125 7.58 -13.88 22.76
N CYS A 126 6.80 -13.49 23.76
CA CYS A 126 7.25 -12.70 24.92
C CYS A 126 7.97 -11.38 24.56
N VAL A 127 7.70 -10.79 23.39
CA VAL A 127 8.35 -9.55 22.95
C VAL A 127 7.93 -8.39 23.87
N LYS A 128 8.84 -7.46 24.14
CA LYS A 128 8.58 -6.27 24.96
C LYS A 128 9.21 -5.04 24.31
N GLY A 129 8.53 -3.89 24.41
CA GLY A 129 9.11 -2.61 24.02
C GLY A 129 9.01 -2.32 22.52
N LYS A 130 10.08 -1.81 21.93
CA LYS A 130 10.07 -1.28 20.56
C LYS A 130 10.18 -2.41 19.53
N VAL A 131 9.32 -2.39 18.51
CA VAL A 131 9.31 -3.35 17.40
C VAL A 131 9.41 -2.58 16.09
N ASN A 132 10.35 -2.98 15.24
CA ASN A 132 10.46 -2.44 13.89
C ASN A 132 9.57 -3.25 12.94
N VAL A 133 8.63 -2.57 12.30
CA VAL A 133 7.67 -3.16 11.36
C VAL A 133 7.79 -2.45 10.03
N SER A 134 7.79 -3.20 8.94
CA SER A 134 7.66 -2.67 7.59
C SER A 134 6.39 -3.22 6.96
N VAL A 135 5.59 -2.36 6.36
CA VAL A 135 4.32 -2.77 5.72
C VAL A 135 4.37 -2.52 4.21
N ALA A 136 3.66 -3.34 3.45
CA ALA A 136 3.48 -3.13 2.01
C ALA A 136 2.10 -3.65 1.57
N LEU A 137 1.59 -3.12 0.47
CA LEU A 137 0.46 -3.71 -0.24
C LEU A 137 0.98 -4.80 -1.20
N ALA A 138 0.21 -5.88 -1.32
CA ALA A 138 0.45 -6.94 -2.30
C ALA A 138 -0.87 -7.37 -2.97
N ARG A 139 -0.78 -8.00 -4.14
CA ARG A 139 -1.93 -8.52 -4.87
C ARG A 139 -2.73 -9.51 -4.03
N SER A 140 -4.06 -9.45 -4.13
CA SER A 140 -4.96 -10.36 -3.42
C SER A 140 -4.81 -11.85 -3.74
N SER A 141 -4.12 -12.18 -4.84
CA SER A 141 -3.78 -13.55 -5.23
C SER A 141 -2.52 -14.11 -4.56
N LEU A 142 -1.87 -13.37 -3.65
CA LEU A 142 -0.73 -13.87 -2.88
C LEU A 142 -1.14 -15.03 -1.98
N ASN A 143 -0.35 -16.10 -1.95
CA ASN A 143 -0.57 -17.21 -1.03
C ASN A 143 -0.44 -16.73 0.44
N PRO A 144 -1.35 -17.08 1.36
CA PRO A 144 -1.21 -16.73 2.79
C PRO A 144 0.07 -17.26 3.46
N GLN A 145 0.72 -18.26 2.87
CA GLN A 145 2.00 -18.83 3.31
C GLN A 145 3.15 -18.48 2.35
N ALA A 146 2.97 -17.47 1.49
CA ALA A 146 3.96 -17.04 0.52
C ALA A 146 5.30 -16.70 1.19
N GLY A 147 6.39 -17.16 0.57
CA GLY A 147 7.77 -16.78 0.88
C GLY A 147 8.12 -15.38 0.38
N ASP A 148 9.31 -14.86 0.72
CA ASP A 148 9.71 -13.50 0.34
C ASP A 148 9.77 -13.27 -1.17
N GLY A 149 10.24 -14.26 -1.95
CA GLY A 149 10.26 -14.14 -3.41
C GLY A 149 8.87 -13.96 -4.02
N GLU A 150 7.86 -14.68 -3.51
CA GLU A 150 6.48 -14.52 -4.01
C GLU A 150 5.87 -13.19 -3.53
N VAL A 151 6.17 -12.78 -2.31
CA VAL A 151 5.76 -11.47 -1.78
C VAL A 151 6.31 -10.36 -2.65
N ASP A 152 7.63 -10.36 -2.93
CA ASP A 152 8.27 -9.31 -3.70
C ASP A 152 7.77 -9.29 -5.15
N ALA A 153 7.48 -10.45 -5.75
CA ALA A 153 6.91 -10.56 -7.10
C ALA A 153 5.46 -10.05 -7.21
N LYS A 154 4.68 -10.13 -6.13
CA LYS A 154 3.27 -9.69 -6.08
C LYS A 154 3.08 -8.38 -5.32
N ARG A 155 4.17 -7.74 -4.90
CA ARG A 155 4.14 -6.48 -4.16
C ARG A 155 3.65 -5.35 -5.05
N LEU A 156 2.76 -4.52 -4.50
CA LEU A 156 2.13 -3.39 -5.17
C LEU A 156 2.69 -2.04 -4.72
N SER A 157 3.30 -1.96 -3.55
CA SER A 157 3.91 -0.74 -3.01
C SER A 157 5.34 -0.94 -2.56
N ASP A 158 6.06 0.15 -2.28
CA ASP A 158 7.29 0.06 -1.52
C ASP A 158 7.04 -0.40 -0.08
N TRP A 159 8.10 -0.87 0.58
CA TRP A 159 8.07 -1.15 2.02
C TRP A 159 8.06 0.16 2.80
N LEU A 160 7.08 0.31 3.68
CA LEU A 160 6.90 1.47 4.54
C LEU A 160 7.27 1.09 5.98
N PRO A 161 8.45 1.50 6.48
CA PRO A 161 8.90 1.17 7.83
C PRO A 161 8.24 2.06 8.89
N ILE A 162 8.03 1.49 10.07
CA ILE A 162 7.60 2.18 11.27
C ILE A 162 8.11 1.47 12.53
N ASP A 163 8.48 2.27 13.51
CA ASP A 163 8.78 1.80 14.83
C ASP A 163 7.53 1.88 15.72
N LEU A 164 7.12 0.75 16.27
CA LEU A 164 5.96 0.64 17.13
C LEU A 164 6.38 0.27 18.55
N VAL A 165 5.58 0.68 19.53
CA VAL A 165 5.76 0.23 20.92
C VAL A 165 4.75 -0.87 21.19
N PHE A 166 5.23 -2.02 21.64
CA PHE A 166 4.42 -3.12 22.11
C PHE A 166 4.44 -3.18 23.65
N LYS A 167 3.23 -3.23 24.22
CA LYS A 167 2.98 -3.50 25.63
C LYS A 167 2.00 -4.65 25.73
N ASN A 168 2.49 -5.83 26.11
CA ASN A 168 1.64 -7.02 26.24
C ASN A 168 0.53 -6.78 27.30
N PRO A 169 -0.76 -6.78 26.93
CA PRO A 169 -1.87 -6.57 27.86
C PRO A 169 -2.16 -7.81 28.72
N HIS A 170 -1.74 -8.99 28.27
CA HIS A 170 -1.94 -10.27 28.93
C HIS A 170 -0.59 -11.02 29.00
N PRO A 171 0.33 -10.57 29.86
CA PRO A 171 1.61 -11.24 30.01
C PRO A 171 1.39 -12.70 30.40
N HIS A 172 1.90 -13.61 29.57
CA HIS A 172 1.89 -15.04 29.90
C HIS A 172 2.83 -15.25 31.10
N PRO A 173 2.53 -16.12 32.08
CA PRO A 173 3.36 -16.30 33.29
C PRO A 173 4.81 -16.75 33.05
N LYS A 174 5.11 -17.19 31.82
CA LYS A 174 6.45 -17.61 31.37
C LYS A 174 7.19 -16.49 30.60
N CYS A 175 6.53 -15.34 30.44
CA CYS A 175 7.06 -14.06 30.02
C CYS A 175 7.04 -13.10 31.24
#